data_AF-A0A0Q5PWA2-F1
#
_entry.id   AF-A0A0Q5PWA2-F1
#
_cell.length_a   1.000
_cell.length_b   1.000
_cell.length_c   1.000
_cell.angle_alpha   90.00
_cell.angle_beta   90.00
_cell.angle_gamma   90.00
#
_symmetry.space_group_name_H-M   'P 1'
#
loop_
_entity.id
_entity.type
_entity.pdbx_description
1 polymer ?
#
loop_
_entity_poly.entity_id
_entity_poly.type
_entity_poly.pdbx_seq_one_letter_code
_entity_poly.pdbx_strand_id
1 'polypeptide(L)' 'MLIQEQLLRKHGATENFYQPGDFIFEEDTSANYYYQIIRGEIKLNNYDDEGKEFIQNIYAAGDPLAK' A
#
# COMPACT_ATOMS: atom_id res chain seq x y z
N MET A 1 10.91 -6.57 -2.69
CA MET A 1 11.88 -5.88 -3.59
C MET A 1 11.88 -4.42 -3.20
N LEU A 2 13.01 -3.91 -2.72
CA LEU A 2 13.17 -2.50 -2.33
C LEU A 2 13.86 -1.77 -3.49
N ILE A 3 13.20 -0.75 -4.04
CA ILE A 3 13.77 0.13 -5.06
C ILE A 3 14.26 1.41 -4.37
N GLN A 4 15.44 1.89 -4.75
CA GLN A 4 15.96 3.14 -4.20
C GLN A 4 15.02 4.30 -4.54
N GLU A 5 14.62 5.10 -3.54
CA GLU A 5 13.68 6.21 -3.72
C GLU A 5 14.13 7.20 -4.79
N GLN A 6 15.44 7.44 -4.90
CA GLN A 6 16.00 8.32 -5.93
C GLN A 6 15.71 7.81 -7.34
N LEU A 7 15.72 6.48 -7.54
CA LEU A 7 15.37 5.88 -8.82
C LEU A 7 13.88 6.02 -9.11
N LEU A 8 13.02 5.76 -8.12
CA LEU A 8 11.57 5.95 -8.25
C LEU A 8 11.24 7.39 -8.66
N ARG A 9 11.80 8.39 -7.96
CA ARG A 9 11.62 9.81 -8.28
C ARG A 9 12.13 10.17 -9.67
N LYS A 10 13.28 9.63 -10.09
CA LYS A 10 13.85 9.84 -11.43
C LYS A 10 12.90 9.35 -12.53
N HIS A 11 12.10 8.32 -12.26
CA HIS A 11 11.12 7.77 -13.19
C HIS A 11 9.70 8.32 -13.00
N GLY A 12 9.54 9.43 -12.26
CA GLY A 12 8.27 10.14 -12.14
C GLY A 12 7.37 9.69 -11.00
N ALA A 13 7.87 8.89 -10.05
CA ALA A 13 7.10 8.56 -8.86
C ALA A 13 6.82 9.81 -8.00
N THR A 14 5.61 9.86 -7.44
CA THR A 14 5.17 10.90 -6.52
C THR A 14 5.02 10.34 -5.11
N GLU A 15 5.19 11.19 -4.09
CA GLU A 15 4.91 10.84 -2.71
C GLU A 15 3.45 11.13 -2.39
N ASN A 16 2.79 10.15 -1.77
CA ASN A 16 1.43 10.29 -1.26
C ASN A 16 1.47 10.15 0.26
N PHE A 17 0.71 11.00 0.95
CA PHE A 17 0.64 11.03 2.41
C PHE A 17 -0.78 10.65 2.84
N TYR A 18 -0.87 9.75 3.81
CA TYR A 18 -2.13 9.20 4.31
C TYR A 18 -2.21 9.37 5.83
N GLN A 19 -3.41 9.59 6.34
CA GLN A 19 -3.72 9.57 7.76
C GLN A 19 -4.13 8.16 8.20
N PRO A 20 -4.03 7.83 9.51
CA PRO A 20 -4.55 6.57 10.03
C PRO A 20 -6.03 6.39 9.68
N GLY A 21 -6.36 5.30 8.99
CA GLY A 21 -7.72 4.99 8.53
C GLY A 21 -8.00 5.35 7.07
N ASP A 22 -7.09 6.05 6.38
CA ASP A 22 -7.24 6.30 4.94
C ASP A 22 -7.02 5.01 4.13
N PHE A 23 -7.74 4.89 3.01
CA PHE A 23 -7.57 3.81 2.05
C PHE A 23 -6.56 4.20 0.96
N ILE A 24 -5.61 3.31 0.70
CA ILE A 24 -4.65 3.46 -0.40
C ILE A 24 -5.22 2.84 -1.69
N PHE A 25 -5.87 1.68 -1.54
CA PHE A 25 -6.69 1.06 -2.57
C PHE A 25 -7.77 0.22 -1.90
N GLU A 26 -8.82 -0.06 -2.65
CA GLU A 26 -9.93 -0.93 -2.21
C GLU A 26 -9.91 -2.25 -3.00
N GLU A 27 -10.63 -3.24 -2.49
CA GLU A 27 -10.90 -4.48 -3.22
C GLU A 27 -11.54 -4.16 -4.58
N ASP A 28 -11.31 -5.00 -5.59
CA ASP A 28 -11.82 -4.83 -6.97
C ASP A 28 -11.34 -3.59 -7.77
N THR A 29 -10.50 -2.73 -7.21
CA THR A 29 -9.82 -1.66 -7.97
C THR A 29 -8.69 -2.19 -8.86
N SER A 30 -8.44 -1.58 -10.04
CA SER A 30 -7.33 -2.01 -10.90
C SER A 30 -5.95 -1.64 -10.34
N ALA A 31 -5.01 -2.59 -10.36
CA ALA A 31 -3.63 -2.42 -9.93
C ALA A 31 -2.79 -1.66 -10.99
N ASN A 32 -2.95 -0.34 -11.05
CA ASN A 32 -2.29 0.47 -12.09
C ASN A 32 -0.92 1.01 -11.68
N TYR A 33 -0.55 0.91 -10.40
CA TYR A 33 0.62 1.56 -9.84
C TYR A 33 1.38 0.61 -8.93
N TYR A 34 2.71 0.80 -8.92
CA TYR A 34 3.57 0.23 -7.90
C TYR A 34 3.69 1.22 -6.73
N TYR A 35 3.52 0.71 -5.52
CA TYR A 35 3.71 1.49 -4.30
C TYR A 35 4.87 0.91 -3.47
N GLN A 36 5.66 1.78 -2.87
CA GLN A 36 6.68 1.41 -1.90
C GLN A 36 6.49 2.25 -0.65
N ILE A 37 6.44 1.59 0.50
CA ILE A 37 6.24 2.26 1.78
C ILE A 37 7.54 2.93 2.19
N ILE A 38 7.54 4.26 2.28
CA ILE A 38 8.70 5.02 2.77
C ILE A 38 8.72 5.03 4.31
N ARG A 39 7.54 5.19 4.93
CA ARG A 39 7.37 5.25 6.39
C ARG A 39 5.95 4.87 6.79
N GLY A 40 5.81 4.28 7.97
CA GLY A 40 4.52 3.87 8.55
C GLY A 40 4.25 2.39 8.36
N GLU A 41 3.02 2.00 8.68
CA GLU A 41 2.52 0.62 8.57
C GLU A 41 1.18 0.64 7.82
N ILE A 42 0.95 -0.38 6.99
CA ILE A 42 -0.28 -0.55 6.21
C ILE A 42 -0.85 -1.93 6.52
N LYS A 43 -2.14 -1.97 6.87
CA LYS A 43 -2.89 -3.20 7.03
C LYS A 43 -3.58 -3.53 5.71
N LEU A 44 -3.32 -4.72 5.17
CA LEU A 44 -4.12 -5.29 4.09
C LEU A 44 -5.16 -6.23 4.70
N ASN A 45 -6.42 -5.90 4.49
CA ASN A 45 -7.55 -6.64 5.02
C ASN A 45 -8.71 -6.66 4.03
N ASN A 46 -9.61 -7.60 4.24
CA ASN A 46 -10.93 -7.64 3.62
C ASN A 46 -11.98 -7.98 4.69
N TYR A 47 -13.24 -7.83 4.32
CA TYR A 47 -14.39 -8.15 5.17
C TYR A 47 -15.24 -9.23 4.47
N ASP A 48 -15.78 -10.17 5.24
CA ASP A 48 -16.78 -11.11 4.72
C ASP A 48 -18.19 -10.51 4.70
N ASP A 49 -19.17 -11.27 4.20
CA ASP A 49 -20.57 -10.86 4.10
C ASP A 49 -21.21 -10.54 5.48
N GLU A 50 -20.61 -10.99 6.58
CA GLU A 50 -21.04 -10.71 7.95
C GLU A 50 -20.32 -9.49 8.56
N GLY A 51 -19.40 -8.86 7.80
CA GLY A 51 -18.61 -7.71 8.23
C GLY A 51 -17.43 -8.07 9.12
N LYS A 52 -17.02 -9.34 9.18
CA LYS A 52 -15.86 -9.77 9.96
C LYS A 52 -14.57 -9.46 9.21
N GLU A 53 -13.65 -8.79 9.88
CA GLU A 53 -12.34 -8.44 9.33
C GLU A 53 -11.40 -9.66 9.28
N PHE A 54 -10.74 -9.83 8.15
CA PHE A 54 -9.59 -10.73 8.00
C PHE A 54 -8.35 -9.94 7.58
N ILE A 55 -7.28 -10.02 8.38
CA ILE A 55 -6.00 -9.37 8.09
C ILE A 55 -5.16 -10.34 7.27
N GLN A 56 -4.86 -9.96 6.04
CA GLN A 56 -4.02 -10.73 5.13
C GLN A 56 -2.54 -10.46 5.39
N ASN A 57 -2.18 -9.19 5.61
CA ASN A 57 -0.80 -8.80 5.88
C ASN A 57 -0.71 -7.44 6.59
N ILE A 58 0.45 -7.19 7.22
CA ILE A 58 0.85 -5.88 7.74
C ILE A 58 2.18 -5.55 7.09
N TYR A 59 2.18 -4.53 6.23
CA TYR A 59 3.37 -4.05 5.54
C TYR A 59 4.01 -2.90 6.31
N ALA A 60 5.34 -2.82 6.26
CA ALA A 60 6.13 -1.79 6.91
C ALA A 60 7.04 -1.05 5.92
N ALA A 61 7.79 -0.07 6.42
CA ALA A 61 8.74 0.69 5.61
C ALA A 61 9.71 -0.22 4.83
N GLY A 62 9.82 0.03 3.53
CA GLY A 62 10.62 -0.72 2.58
C GLY A 62 9.88 -1.86 1.87
N ASP A 63 8.69 -2.25 2.35
CA ASP A 63 7.90 -3.26 1.67
C ASP A 63 7.27 -2.72 0.39
N PRO A 64 7.23 -3.54 -0.68
CA PRO A 64 6.43 -3.25 -1.84
C PRO A 64 4.96 -3.54 -1.53
N LEU A 65 4.09 -2.59 -1.84
CA LEU A 65 2.67 -2.80 -1.84
C LEU A 65 2.25 -3.05 -3.30
N ALA A 66 2.18 -4.33 -3.65
CA ALA A 66 1.64 -4.81 -4.91
C ALA A 66 0.25 -5.39 -4.65
N LYS A 67 -0.71 -5.00 -5.49
CA LYS A 67 -2.01 -5.67 -5.57
C LYS A 67 -1.90 -6.89 -6.48
#